data_AF-A0A1Z4JS05-F1
#
_entry.id   AF-A0A1Z4JS05-F1
#
_cell.length_a   1.000
_cell.length_b   1.000
_cell.length_c   1.000
_cell.angle_alpha   90.00
_cell.angle_beta   90.00
_cell.angle_gamma   90.00
#
_symmetry.space_group_name_H-M   'P 1'
#
loop_
_entity.id
_entity.type
_entity.pdbx_description
1 polymer ?
#
loop_
_entity_poly.entity_id
_entity_poly.type
_entity_poly.pdbx_seq_one_letter_code
_entity_poly.pdbx_strand_id
1 'polypeptide(L)'
;MTTTHPYLFRTTQFATELEAVDSKLAQQLTPSVIETIIRLIPDSWLVSDSPFSESNSHRTAYIEYLLTRLEFRHGFLEEAIRAQSLAL
;
A
#
# COMPACT_ATOMS: atom_id res chain seq x y z
N MET A 1 -5.62 29.47 -5.10
CA MET A 1 -6.73 28.74 -5.77
C MET A 1 -6.74 27.32 -5.24
N THR A 2 -7.40 27.11 -4.11
CA THR A 2 -7.55 25.80 -3.45
C THR A 2 -8.82 25.15 -3.97
N THR A 3 -8.68 24.33 -5.01
CA THR A 3 -9.79 23.50 -5.49
C THR A 3 -9.92 22.28 -4.57
N THR A 4 -10.51 22.47 -3.40
CA THR A 4 -11.04 21.37 -2.59
C THR A 4 -12.15 20.72 -3.42
N HIS A 5 -11.88 19.57 -4.05
CA HIS A 5 -12.88 18.81 -4.80
C HIS A 5 -13.97 18.32 -3.82
N PRO A 6 -15.19 18.90 -3.83
CA PRO A 6 -16.20 18.66 -2.80
C PRO A 6 -16.83 17.25 -2.87
N TYR A 7 -16.43 16.43 -3.85
CA TYR A 7 -17.00 15.10 -4.08
C TYR A 7 -16.20 13.96 -3.47
N LEU A 8 -14.92 14.14 -3.12
CA LEU A 8 -14.12 13.05 -2.52
C LEU A 8 -14.51 12.76 -1.07
N PHE A 9 -15.01 13.75 -0.32
CA PHE A 9 -15.41 13.58 1.08
C PHE A 9 -16.74 12.83 1.27
N ARG A 10 -17.57 12.67 0.23
CA ARG A 10 -18.87 12.01 0.37
C ARG A 10 -18.79 10.48 0.39
N THR A 11 -17.68 9.88 -0.04
CA THR A 11 -17.54 8.42 -0.09
C THR A 11 -16.92 7.85 1.17
N THR A 12 -16.06 8.60 1.85
CA THR A 12 -15.36 8.13 3.05
C THR A 12 -16.30 7.88 4.22
N GLN A 13 -17.40 8.63 4.36
CA GLN A 13 -18.42 8.39 5.40
C GLN A 13 -19.05 6.98 5.33
N PHE A 14 -19.06 6.34 4.16
CA PHE A 14 -19.64 5.01 3.96
C PHE A 14 -18.62 3.88 4.17
N ALA A 15 -17.35 4.21 4.42
CA ALA A 15 -16.30 3.22 4.68
C ALA A 15 -16.37 2.72 6.13
N THR A 16 -17.42 1.96 6.48
CA THR A 16 -17.69 1.50 7.85
C THR A 16 -16.89 0.25 8.25
N GLU A 17 -16.30 -0.46 7.28
CA GLU A 17 -15.63 -1.75 7.50
C GLU A 17 -14.09 -1.67 7.46
N LEU A 18 -13.52 -0.48 7.65
CA LEU A 18 -12.08 -0.24 7.48
C LEU A 18 -11.20 -1.20 8.30
N GLU A 19 -11.52 -1.42 9.58
CA GLU A 19 -10.74 -2.31 10.46
C GLU A 19 -10.86 -3.79 10.07
N ALA A 20 -12.08 -4.21 9.71
CA ALA A 20 -12.35 -5.59 9.31
C ALA A 20 -11.65 -5.92 7.98
N VAL A 21 -11.68 -4.99 7.03
CA VAL A 21 -11.01 -5.13 5.74
C VAL A 21 -9.49 -5.06 5.89
N ASP A 22 -8.94 -4.17 6.72
CA ASP A 22 -7.49 -4.13 7.01
C ASP A 22 -7.00 -5.49 7.50
N SER A 23 -7.65 -6.03 8.53
CA SER A 23 -7.27 -7.31 9.13
C SER A 23 -7.35 -8.46 8.12
N LYS A 24 -8.43 -8.50 7.33
CA LYS A 24 -8.66 -9.54 6.32
C LYS A 24 -7.61 -9.49 5.20
N LEU A 25 -7.31 -8.30 4.67
CA LEU A 25 -6.38 -8.14 3.55
C LEU A 25 -4.92 -8.30 3.98
N ALA A 26 -4.56 -7.82 5.17
CA ALA A 26 -3.20 -7.99 5.69
C ALA A 26 -2.82 -9.47 5.83
N GLN A 27 -3.76 -10.33 6.22
CA GLN A 27 -3.54 -11.79 6.30
C GLN A 27 -3.28 -12.45 4.93
N GLN A 28 -3.77 -11.85 3.84
CA GLN A 28 -3.54 -12.37 2.48
C GLN A 28 -2.17 -11.97 1.93
N LEU A 29 -1.60 -10.86 2.42
CA LEU A 29 -0.32 -10.32 2.00
C LEU A 29 0.85 -10.98 2.75
N THR A 30 0.97 -12.30 2.61
CA THR A 30 2.10 -13.04 3.18
C THR A 30 3.41 -12.74 2.44
N PRO A 31 4.60 -12.94 3.06
CA PRO A 31 5.88 -12.76 2.38
C PRO A 31 5.97 -13.53 1.05
N SER A 32 5.49 -14.78 1.02
CA SER A 32 5.49 -15.61 -0.18
C SER A 32 4.61 -15.03 -1.30
N VAL A 33 3.46 -14.45 -0.97
CA VAL A 33 2.58 -13.79 -1.95
C VAL A 33 3.28 -12.56 -2.53
N ILE A 34 3.89 -11.73 -1.66
CA ILE A 34 4.63 -10.54 -2.09
C ILE A 34 5.79 -10.93 -3.00
N GLU A 35 6.62 -11.89 -2.59
CA GLU A 35 7.72 -12.41 -3.40
C GLU A 35 7.26 -12.93 -4.77
N THR A 36 6.14 -13.68 -4.79
CA THR A 36 5.57 -14.24 -6.02
C THR A 36 5.16 -13.12 -6.98
N ILE A 37 4.48 -12.08 -6.47
CA ILE A 37 4.06 -10.93 -7.26
C ILE A 37 5.30 -10.17 -7.78
N ILE A 38 6.28 -9.91 -6.92
CA ILE A 38 7.49 -9.18 -7.31
C ILE A 38 8.30 -9.92 -8.37
N ARG A 39 8.31 -11.25 -8.37
CA ARG A 39 8.95 -12.06 -9.42
C ARG A 39 8.31 -11.89 -10.80
N LEU A 40 7.06 -11.45 -10.90
CA LEU A 40 6.38 -11.23 -12.18
C LEU A 40 6.86 -9.97 -12.91
N ILE A 41 7.55 -9.05 -12.22
CA ILE A 41 8.05 -7.82 -12.83
C ILE A 41 9.15 -8.20 -13.85
N PRO A 42 9.14 -7.73 -15.10
CA PRO A 42 10.23 -8.00 -16.04
C PRO A 42 11.56 -7.38 -15.60
N ASP A 43 12.69 -8.08 -15.82
CA ASP A 43 14.02 -7.55 -15.49
C ASP A 43 14.32 -6.21 -16.20
N SER A 44 13.83 -6.06 -17.43
CA SER A 44 13.98 -4.84 -18.23
C SER A 44 13.41 -3.59 -17.57
N TRP A 45 12.47 -3.73 -16.63
CA TRP A 45 11.89 -2.59 -15.90
C TRP A 45 12.70 -2.20 -14.66
N LEU A 46 13.58 -3.09 -14.17
CA LEU A 46 14.27 -2.92 -12.89
C LEU A 46 15.68 -2.37 -13.01
N VAL A 47 16.28 -2.46 -14.20
CA VAL A 47 17.68 -2.08 -14.47
C VAL A 47 17.78 -0.70 -15.13
N SER A 48 16.74 -0.24 -15.85
CA SER A 48 16.71 1.11 -16.43
C SER A 48 16.54 2.17 -15.35
N ASP A 49 17.46 3.15 -15.30
CA ASP A 49 17.46 4.29 -14.36
C ASP A 49 17.37 3.92 -12.87
N SER A 50 17.82 2.71 -12.53
CA SER A 50 17.85 2.21 -11.17
C SER A 50 19.23 2.41 -10.52
N PRO A 51 19.30 2.75 -9.22
CA PRO A 51 20.55 2.73 -8.47
C PRO A 51 21.12 1.32 -8.27
N PHE A 52 20.34 0.28 -8.57
CA PHE A 52 20.77 -1.12 -8.47
C PHE A 52 21.30 -1.63 -9.80
N SER A 53 22.51 -2.20 -9.76
CA SER A 53 23.14 -2.84 -10.92
C SER A 53 22.50 -4.18 -11.31
N GLU A 54 21.74 -4.80 -10.39
CA GLU A 54 21.14 -6.12 -10.59
C GLU A 54 19.64 -6.10 -10.27
N SER A 55 18.83 -6.69 -11.15
CA SER A 55 17.37 -6.75 -11.00
C SER A 55 16.96 -7.48 -9.72
N ASN A 56 17.67 -8.55 -9.34
CA ASN A 56 17.40 -9.29 -8.10
C ASN A 56 17.62 -8.45 -6.85
N SER A 57 18.68 -7.65 -6.79
CA SER A 57 18.93 -6.74 -5.67
C SER A 57 17.82 -5.71 -5.51
N HIS A 58 17.31 -5.18 -6.64
CA HIS A 58 16.16 -4.28 -6.64
C HIS A 58 14.89 -4.97 -6.11
N ARG A 59 14.62 -6.21 -6.56
CA ARG A 59 13.48 -7.00 -6.06
C ARG A 59 13.55 -7.23 -4.57
N THR A 60 14.71 -7.64 -4.05
CA THR A 60 14.91 -7.89 -2.62
C THR A 60 14.63 -6.62 -1.81
N ALA A 61 15.24 -5.49 -2.20
CA ALA A 61 15.00 -4.22 -1.53
C ALA A 61 13.52 -3.81 -1.56
N TYR A 62 12.81 -4.08 -2.66
CA TYR A 62 11.39 -3.77 -2.78
C TYR A 62 10.51 -4.70 -1.95
N ILE A 63 10.84 -5.99 -1.87
CA ILE A 63 10.16 -6.95 -0.98
C ILE A 63 10.31 -6.52 0.48
N GLU A 64 11.53 -6.20 0.91
CA GLU A 64 11.81 -5.69 2.26
C GLU A 64 10.99 -4.43 2.55
N TYR A 65 11.03 -3.45 1.64
CA TYR A 65 10.25 -2.23 1.75
C TYR A 65 8.74 -2.49 1.92
N LEU A 66 8.17 -3.38 1.10
CA LEU A 66 6.73 -3.69 1.16
C LEU A 66 6.36 -4.42 2.46
N LEU A 67 7.20 -5.33 2.93
CA LEU A 67 7.00 -6.04 4.20
C LEU A 67 7.06 -5.08 5.38
N THR A 68 8.09 -4.22 5.44
CA THR A 68 8.19 -3.17 6.46
C THR A 68 6.97 -2.25 6.41
N ARG A 69 6.54 -1.83 5.22
CA ARG A 69 5.35 -0.99 5.07
C ARG A 69 4.07 -1.66 5.58
N LEU A 70 3.95 -2.98 5.45
CA LEU A 70 2.81 -3.75 5.97
C LEU A 70 2.77 -3.75 7.50
N GLU A 71 3.92 -3.72 8.18
CA GLU A 71 4.01 -3.61 9.64
C GLU A 71 3.47 -2.25 10.13
N PHE A 72 3.75 -1.17 9.40
CA PHE A 72 3.30 0.18 9.72
C PHE A 72 1.90 0.54 9.19
N ARG A 73 1.15 -0.43 8.64
CA ARG A 73 -0.18 -0.17 8.02
C ARG A 73 -1.19 0.46 8.99
N HIS A 74 -1.07 0.21 10.29
CA HIS A 74 -2.02 0.69 11.29
C HIS A 74 -2.13 2.22 11.29
N GLY A 75 -1.02 2.94 11.08
CA GLY A 75 -1.05 4.41 10.98
C GLY A 75 -1.88 4.92 9.80
N PHE A 76 -1.91 4.18 8.68
CA PHE A 76 -2.79 4.51 7.55
C PHE A 76 -4.27 4.23 7.87
N LEU A 77 -4.54 3.14 8.59
CA LEU A 77 -5.89 2.78 9.04
C LEU A 77 -6.45 3.84 10.00
N GLU A 78 -5.67 4.27 10.98
CA GLU A 78 -6.06 5.30 11.96
C GLU A 78 -6.44 6.61 11.27
N GLU A 79 -5.63 7.07 10.31
CA GLU A 79 -5.92 8.30 9.57
C GLU A 79 -7.12 8.14 8.62
N ALA A 80 -7.34 6.96 8.05
CA ALA A 80 -8.55 6.68 7.28
C ALA A 80 -9.81 6.72 8.14
N ILE A 81 -9.77 6.15 9.35
CA ILE A 81 -10.86 6.21 10.33
C ILE A 81 -11.10 7.65 10.78
N ARG A 82 -10.03 8.43 11.03
CA ARG A 82 -10.14 9.86 11.35
C ARG A 82 -10.83 10.64 10.23
N ALA A 83 -10.44 10.40 8.97
CA ALA A 83 -11.07 11.07 7.83
C ALA A 83 -12.55 10.66 7.66
N GLN A 84 -12.90 9.41 7.98
CA GLN A 84 -14.27 8.91 7.98
C GLN A 84 -15.11 9.59 9.09
N SER A 85 -14.57 9.72 10.30
CA SER A 85 -15.29 10.34 11.42
C SER A 85 -15.51 11.85 11.26
N LEU A 86 -14.59 12.55 10.58
CA LEU A 86 -14.75 13.96 10.23
C LEU A 86 -15.77 14.21 9.10
N ALA A 87 -16.19 13.16 8.39
CA ALA A 87 -17.19 13.24 7.33
C ALA A 87 -18.62 12.98 7.81
N LEU A 88 -18.79 12.55 9.07
CA LEU A 88 -20.07 12.41 9.77
C LEU A 88 -20.47 13.72 10.46
#